data_AF-A0A2V6E641-F1
#
_entry.id   AF-A0A2V6E641-F1
#
_cell.length_a   1.000
_cell.length_b   1.000
_cell.length_c   1.000
_cell.angle_alpha   90.00
_cell.angle_beta   90.00
_cell.angle_gamma   90.00
#
_symmetry.space_group_name_H-M   'P 1'
#
loop_
_entity.id
_entity.type
_entity.pdbx_description
1 polymer ?
#
loop_
_entity_poly.entity_id
_entity_poly.type
_entity_poly.pdbx_seq_one_letter_code
_entity_poly.pdbx_strand_id
1 'polypeptide(L)' 'MKKIIIITGASSGFGALTARALAKAGHTVYASMRET' A
#
# COMPACT_ATOMS: atom_id res chain seq x y z
N MET A 1 -6.07 -1.23 -16.07
CA MET A 1 -5.25 0.01 -16.15
C MET A 1 -4.36 0.09 -14.92
N LYS A 2 -3.06 0.37 -15.09
CA LYS A 2 -2.12 0.50 -13.96
C LYS A 2 -2.30 1.87 -13.29
N LYS A 3 -2.34 1.92 -11.97
CA LYS A 3 -2.46 3.16 -11.17
C LYS A 3 -1.24 3.31 -10.26
N ILE A 4 -0.96 4.56 -9.90
CA ILE A 4 -0.03 4.91 -8.82
C ILE A 4 -0.89 5.24 -7.60
N ILE A 5 -0.63 4.57 -6.48
CA ILE A 5 -1.49 4.61 -5.29
C ILE A 5 -0.61 4.90 -4.07
N ILE A 6 -1.05 5.82 -3.21
CA ILE A 6 -0.40 6.12 -1.93
C ILE A 6 -1.29 5.58 -0.82
N ILE A 7 -0.71 4.81 0.11
CA ILE A 7 -1.40 4.27 1.29
C ILE A 7 -0.66 4.72 2.53
N THR A 8 -1.35 5.44 3.42
CA THR A 8 -0.86 5.80 4.76
C THR A 8 -1.29 4.73 5.77
N GLY A 9 -0.56 4.60 6.88
CA GLY A 9 -0.86 3.58 7.90
C GLY A 9 -0.63 2.15 7.40
N ALA A 10 0.34 1.95 6.52
CA ALA A 10 0.61 0.66 5.88
C ALA A 10 1.51 -0.29 6.70
N SER A 11 1.78 0.03 7.98
CA SER A 11 2.66 -0.78 8.85
C SER A 11 2.03 -2.10 9.26
N SER A 12 0.71 -2.19 9.40
CA SER A 12 0.00 -3.40 9.81
C SER A 12 -1.46 -3.42 9.37
N GLY A 13 -2.19 -4.48 9.75
CA GLY A 13 -3.64 -4.59 9.57
C GLY A 13 -4.11 -4.40 8.13
N PHE A 14 -5.24 -3.70 7.97
CA PHE A 14 -5.90 -3.51 6.69
C PHE A 14 -5.05 -2.69 5.70
N GLY A 15 -4.33 -1.67 6.18
CA GLY A 15 -3.45 -0.85 5.33
C GLY A 15 -2.36 -1.70 4.66
N ALA A 16 -1.71 -2.56 5.43
CA ALA A 16 -0.66 -3.45 4.91
C ALA A 16 -1.23 -4.53 3.96
N LEU A 17 -2.39 -5.10 4.26
CA LEU A 17 -3.07 -6.06 3.39
C LEU A 17 -3.49 -5.42 2.05
N THR A 18 -4.04 -4.20 2.10
CA THR A 18 -4.49 -3.45 0.93
C THR A 18 -3.32 -3.08 0.02
N ALA A 19 -2.20 -2.61 0.60
CA ALA A 19 -0.99 -2.31 -0.16
C ALA A 19 -0.47 -3.53 -0.93
N ARG A 20 -0.42 -4.69 -0.27
CA ARG A 20 0.00 -5.95 -0.89
C ARG A 20 -0.97 -6.41 -1.97
N ALA A 21 -2.27 -6.32 -1.74
CA ALA A 21 -3.29 -6.73 -2.72
C ALA A 21 -3.21 -5.89 -3.99
N LEU A 22 -3.11 -4.57 -3.86
CA LEU A 22 -3.03 -3.65 -5.00
C LEU A 22 -1.70 -3.78 -5.76
N ALA A 23 -0.59 -4.00 -5.06
CA ALA A 23 0.69 -4.30 -5.69
C ALA A 23 0.63 -5.61 -6.50
N LYS A 24 0.04 -6.68 -5.93
CA LYS A 24 -0.19 -7.95 -6.63
C LYS A 24 -1.11 -7.82 -7.85
N ALA A 25 -2.08 -6.90 -7.80
CA ALA A 25 -2.93 -6.55 -8.94
C ALA A 25 -2.18 -5.75 -10.04
N GLY A 26 -0.88 -5.49 -9.87
CA GLY A 26 -0.02 -4.86 -10.86
C GLY A 26 0.04 -3.34 -10.76
N HIS A 27 -0.45 -2.74 -9.68
CA HIS A 27 -0.32 -1.30 -9.42
C HIS A 27 1.02 -0.95 -8.78
N THR A 28 1.46 0.30 -8.97
CA THR A 28 2.57 0.85 -8.20
C THR A 28 2.00 1.43 -6.91
N VAL A 29 2.44 0.93 -5.77
CA VAL A 29 1.94 1.35 -4.46
C VAL A 29 3.09 1.93 -3.64
N TYR A 30 2.92 3.18 -3.21
CA TYR A 30 3.77 3.81 -2.20
C TYR A 30 3.11 3.63 -0.83
N ALA A 31 3.74 2.84 0.03
CA ALA A 31 3.27 2.57 1.38
C ALA A 31 4.03 3.45 2.38
N SER A 32 3.31 4.30 3.12
CA SER A 32 3.88 5.13 4.18
C SER A 32 3.40 4.72 5.57
N MET A 33 4.28 4.88 6.55
CA MET A 33 4.05 4.57 7.95
C MET A 33 4.85 5.52 8.84
N ARG A 34 4.56 5.52 10.14
CA ARG A 34 5.36 6.25 11.13
C ARG A 34 6.52 5.36 11.57
N GLU A 35 7.70 5.95 11.65
CA GLU A 35 8.84 5.42 12.39
C GLU A 35 8.89 6.21 13.71
N THR A 36 9.11 5.53 14.83
CA THR A 36 9.21 6.13 16.17
C THR A 36 10.55 5.85 16.77
#